data_AF-A0A0K0EFD4-F1
#
_entry.id   AF-A0A0K0EFD4-F1
#
_cell.length_a   1.000
_cell.length_b   1.000
_cell.length_c   1.000
_cell.angle_alpha   90.00
_cell.angle_beta   90.00
_cell.angle_gamma   90.00
#
_symmetry.space_group_name_H-M   'P 1'
#
loop_
_entity.id
_entity.type
_entity.pdbx_description
1 polymer ?
#
loop_
_entity_poly.entity_id
_entity_poly.type
_entity_poly.pdbx_seq_one_letter_code
_entity_poly.pdbx_strand_id
1 'polypeptide(L)'
;MKLYFVIFTIFLAKASFINSDCPCGEITPNIVEGAGLSAYLSSPADSNGNKCIPSQACTYQLAYIVPDNIAIIGSVFKPTNFKDSGATLSFYDGNTASGSPYMTIDGNYDGNNVVQVISSLTKNITIVFDVANKSGSVPTFTYVSSSTQNIRTTTPPPTTTTPIPSPPYPIQPNSFLSEGDIFIYVDISSNVTLASEVGEEIVNALYINTDVTSPFSRVFIAIISDVLVLPFGWNNPKKFLENQFNNLKNMYTGSNGSTIEYSKLGSVIDSAFKDSLSKRPHVQRTLIFLTDNNNQITDNGISNYKDIINNYDIHPVLINIDPSKDVSKFSKILGAFSGDNTNQIVQVNYSNVTDLYENYLFNANVMCSISSLHYNGTDSFTFPIQPSTGGVKKNYCNYMNYTLRCAASSPSNITLKINEYDLEANGDFLKVYNDQGAIQAIFTGTLVTNSEEVINNTTFIDVVMLTNNHKVYPGVDIKFVGCTIV
;
A
#
# COMPACT_ATOMS: atom_id res chain seq x y z
N MET A 1 50.36 -6.82 -82.59
CA MET A 1 49.81 -6.31 -81.32
C MET A 1 48.30 -6.61 -81.36
N LYS A 2 47.89 -7.89 -81.36
CA LYS A 2 47.48 -8.73 -80.20
C LYS A 2 46.39 -8.03 -79.37
N LEU A 3 45.10 -8.17 -79.65
CA LEU A 3 44.19 -9.34 -79.57
C LEU A 3 43.80 -9.70 -78.12
N TYR A 4 42.50 -10.06 -77.96
CA TYR A 4 41.85 -10.75 -76.83
C TYR A 4 41.16 -9.88 -75.77
N PHE A 5 39.98 -10.20 -75.24
CA PHE A 5 38.85 -11.12 -75.54
C PHE A 5 37.96 -10.93 -74.28
N VAL A 6 36.65 -10.67 -74.41
CA VAL A 6 35.59 -11.64 -74.04
C VAL A 6 35.28 -11.66 -72.52
N ILE A 7 34.01 -11.96 -72.20
CA ILE A 7 33.49 -12.38 -70.88
C ILE A 7 33.16 -11.19 -69.96
N PHE A 8 31.98 -10.97 -69.36
CA PHE A 8 30.71 -11.68 -69.22
C PHE A 8 29.76 -10.64 -68.59
N THR A 9 28.50 -10.61 -69.00
CA THR A 9 27.37 -10.82 -68.06
C THR A 9 27.47 -10.19 -66.64
N ILE A 10 27.23 -8.88 -66.48
CA ILE A 10 26.64 -8.33 -65.22
C ILE A 10 25.57 -7.29 -65.60
N PHE A 11 24.56 -7.75 -66.35
CA PHE A 11 23.20 -7.24 -66.20
C PHE A 11 22.58 -8.01 -65.03
N LEU A 12 21.91 -7.31 -64.09
CA LEU A 12 21.24 -7.86 -62.89
C LEU A 12 22.14 -8.24 -61.71
N ALA A 13 22.73 -7.23 -61.06
CA ALA A 13 22.79 -7.23 -59.59
C ALA A 13 21.93 -6.05 -59.10
N LYS A 14 20.60 -6.16 -59.31
CA LYS A 14 19.69 -5.59 -58.31
C LYS A 14 20.15 -6.24 -57.01
N ALA A 15 20.69 -5.44 -56.11
CA ALA A 15 20.95 -5.83 -54.75
C ALA A 15 19.63 -6.36 -54.19
N SER A 16 19.45 -7.67 -54.29
CA SER A 16 18.67 -8.44 -53.35
C SER A 16 19.37 -8.18 -52.03
N PHE A 17 18.95 -7.12 -51.32
CA PHE A 17 18.99 -7.17 -49.88
C PHE A 17 18.18 -8.41 -49.54
N ILE A 18 18.92 -9.51 -49.34
CA ILE A 18 18.43 -10.63 -48.56
C ILE A 18 18.03 -9.94 -47.26
N ASN A 19 16.72 -9.80 -47.04
CA ASN A 19 16.19 -9.59 -45.71
C ASN A 19 16.74 -10.76 -44.91
N SER A 20 17.93 -10.61 -44.31
CA SER A 20 18.30 -11.49 -43.22
C SER A 20 17.24 -11.22 -42.19
N ASP A 21 16.42 -12.24 -41.94
CA ASP A 21 15.46 -12.18 -40.85
C ASP A 21 16.26 -11.77 -39.61
N CYS A 22 15.89 -10.62 -39.06
CA CYS A 22 16.45 -10.10 -37.83
C CYS A 22 15.45 -10.44 -36.72
N PRO A 23 15.46 -11.69 -36.20
CA PRO A 23 14.52 -12.07 -35.16
C PRO A 23 14.78 -11.22 -33.92
N CYS A 24 13.71 -10.98 -33.16
CA CYS A 24 13.88 -10.52 -31.80
C CYS A 24 14.78 -11.50 -31.05
N GLY A 25 15.77 -10.99 -30.32
CA GLY A 25 16.58 -11.81 -29.44
C GLY A 25 15.76 -12.40 -28.28
N GLU A 26 16.45 -12.90 -27.26
CA GLU A 26 15.83 -13.35 -26.02
C GLU A 26 16.51 -12.66 -24.83
N ILE A 27 15.78 -12.51 -23.73
CA ILE A 27 16.37 -12.14 -22.45
C ILE A 27 16.72 -13.43 -21.70
N THR A 28 17.97 -13.55 -21.28
CA THR A 28 18.53 -14.81 -20.75
C THR A 28 19.06 -14.64 -19.33
N PRO A 29 18.55 -15.39 -18.34
CA PRO A 29 17.28 -16.12 -18.40
C PRO A 29 16.09 -15.14 -18.34
N ASN A 30 14.94 -15.54 -18.88
CA ASN A 30 13.70 -14.75 -18.77
C ASN A 30 13.01 -14.90 -17.41
N ILE A 31 13.32 -15.97 -16.67
CA ILE A 31 12.94 -16.17 -15.27
C ILE A 31 14.21 -16.42 -14.46
N VAL A 32 14.44 -15.59 -13.43
CA VAL A 32 15.57 -15.71 -12.52
C VAL A 32 15.07 -16.21 -11.16
N GLU A 33 15.44 -17.44 -10.81
CA GLU A 33 14.99 -18.12 -9.57
C GLU A 33 16.07 -18.16 -8.47
N GLY A 34 17.30 -17.74 -8.76
CA GLY A 34 18.41 -17.70 -7.82
C GLY A 34 18.76 -16.28 -7.36
N ALA A 35 18.93 -16.08 -6.04
CA ALA A 35 19.39 -14.81 -5.49
C ALA A 35 20.78 -14.44 -6.02
N GLY A 36 21.00 -13.15 -6.30
CA GLY A 36 22.28 -12.64 -6.83
C GLY A 36 22.53 -12.92 -8.32
N LEU A 37 21.62 -13.62 -9.02
CA LEU A 37 21.75 -13.85 -10.46
C LEU A 37 21.28 -12.65 -11.29
N SER A 38 21.83 -12.52 -12.49
CA SER A 38 21.50 -11.47 -13.45
C SER A 38 20.84 -12.05 -14.70
N ALA A 39 19.95 -11.27 -15.33
CA ALA A 39 19.47 -11.55 -16.68
C ALA A 39 20.05 -10.55 -17.67
N TYR A 40 20.20 -10.99 -18.92
CA TYR A 40 20.91 -10.26 -19.97
C TYR A 40 20.03 -10.17 -21.21
N LEU A 41 19.90 -8.97 -21.76
CA LEU A 41 19.26 -8.75 -23.06
C LEU A 41 20.22 -7.98 -23.95
N SER A 42 20.49 -8.50 -25.14
CA SER A 42 21.31 -7.82 -26.14
C SER A 42 20.46 -7.39 -27.33
N SER A 43 20.89 -6.33 -28.00
CA SER A 43 20.35 -5.93 -29.31
C SER A 43 20.22 -7.12 -30.28
N PRO A 44 19.13 -7.20 -31.07
CA PRO A 44 18.89 -8.25 -32.06
C PRO A 44 20.07 -8.51 -33.00
N ALA A 45 20.23 -9.76 -33.40
CA ALA A 45 21.26 -10.20 -34.32
C ALA A 45 20.67 -11.14 -35.38
N ASP A 46 21.23 -11.09 -36.59
CA ASP A 46 20.86 -11.98 -37.68
C ASP A 46 21.39 -13.40 -37.43
N SER A 47 21.08 -14.33 -38.33
CA SER A 47 21.55 -15.72 -38.25
C SER A 47 23.08 -15.87 -38.26
N ASN A 48 23.84 -14.83 -38.64
CA ASN A 48 25.30 -14.81 -38.65
C ASN A 48 25.88 -14.15 -37.39
N GLY A 49 25.04 -13.69 -36.46
CA GLY A 49 25.45 -12.97 -35.25
C GLY A 49 25.73 -11.48 -35.46
N ASN A 50 25.46 -10.93 -36.65
CA ASN A 50 25.62 -9.50 -36.90
C ASN A 50 24.42 -8.74 -36.33
N LYS A 51 24.67 -7.62 -35.65
CA LYS A 51 23.60 -6.76 -35.16
C LYS A 51 22.76 -6.25 -36.33
N CYS A 52 21.44 -6.22 -36.14
CA CYS A 52 20.49 -5.88 -37.19
C CYS A 52 19.28 -5.12 -36.63
N ILE A 53 18.47 -4.54 -37.52
CA ILE A 53 17.22 -3.86 -37.15
C ILE A 53 16.07 -4.87 -37.28
N PRO A 54 15.31 -5.14 -36.20
CA PRO A 54 14.16 -6.03 -36.30
C PRO A 54 13.04 -5.40 -37.14
N SER A 55 12.35 -6.23 -37.90
CA SER A 55 11.25 -5.81 -38.80
C SER A 55 10.06 -5.22 -38.05
N GLN A 56 9.88 -5.62 -36.79
CA GLN A 56 8.84 -5.15 -35.87
C GLN A 56 9.44 -4.82 -34.50
N ALA A 57 8.68 -4.17 -33.63
CA ALA A 57 9.08 -3.97 -32.24
C ALA A 57 9.27 -5.33 -31.54
N CYS A 58 10.31 -5.45 -30.73
CA CYS A 58 10.60 -6.64 -29.95
C CYS A 58 10.15 -6.46 -28.51
N THR A 59 9.34 -7.41 -28.02
CA THR A 59 8.83 -7.41 -26.65
C THR A 59 9.46 -8.55 -25.88
N TYR A 60 10.04 -8.23 -24.72
CA TYR A 60 10.70 -9.17 -23.82
C TYR A 60 10.02 -9.15 -22.46
N GLN A 61 9.90 -10.31 -21.83
CA GLN A 61 9.39 -10.44 -20.47
C GLN A 61 10.51 -10.94 -19.56
N LEU A 62 10.63 -10.35 -18.39
CA LEU A 62 11.60 -10.73 -17.37
C LEU A 62 10.90 -10.84 -16.02
N ALA A 63 11.16 -11.94 -15.32
CA ALA A 63 10.68 -12.19 -13.97
C ALA A 63 11.82 -12.56 -13.03
N TYR A 64 11.79 -12.03 -11.80
CA TYR A 64 12.65 -12.48 -10.70
C TYR A 64 11.80 -13.13 -9.61
N ILE A 65 11.88 -14.46 -9.51
CA ILE A 65 11.17 -15.28 -8.54
C ILE A 65 12.15 -15.71 -7.46
N VAL A 66 12.64 -14.74 -6.67
CA VAL A 66 13.52 -15.00 -5.51
C VAL A 66 12.87 -14.47 -4.23
N PRO A 67 13.15 -15.08 -3.05
CA PRO A 67 12.45 -14.78 -1.79
C PRO A 67 12.48 -13.30 -1.39
N ASP A 68 13.61 -12.64 -1.63
CA ASP A 68 13.89 -11.26 -1.19
C ASP A 68 13.60 -10.22 -2.27
N ASN A 69 13.07 -10.63 -3.42
CA ASN A 69 12.80 -9.72 -4.51
C ASN A 69 11.48 -8.99 -4.28
N ILE A 70 11.43 -7.72 -4.63
CA ILE A 70 10.16 -7.00 -4.82
C ILE A 70 10.15 -6.23 -6.14
N ALA A 71 11.33 -5.92 -6.71
CA ALA A 71 11.49 -5.15 -7.93
C ALA A 71 12.73 -5.56 -8.74
N ILE A 72 12.80 -5.14 -9.99
CA ILE A 72 13.90 -5.38 -10.92
C ILE A 72 14.62 -4.07 -11.18
N ILE A 73 15.94 -4.04 -11.06
CA ILE A 73 16.81 -2.93 -11.48
C ILE A 73 17.72 -3.38 -12.61
N GLY A 74 18.34 -2.46 -13.34
CA GLY A 74 19.39 -2.86 -14.26
C GLY A 74 20.23 -1.71 -14.83
N SER A 75 21.08 -2.05 -15.78
CA SER A 75 21.95 -1.12 -16.48
C SER A 75 21.95 -1.43 -17.98
N VAL A 76 21.88 -0.41 -18.81
CA VAL A 76 22.08 -0.50 -20.25
C VAL A 76 23.47 0.01 -20.61
N PHE A 77 24.27 -0.87 -21.18
CA PHE A 77 25.65 -0.61 -21.57
C PHE A 77 25.73 -0.23 -23.04
N LYS A 78 26.48 0.83 -23.31
CA LYS A 78 26.83 1.32 -24.65
C LYS A 78 25.64 1.45 -25.62
N PRO A 79 24.51 2.07 -25.25
CA PRO A 79 23.49 2.45 -26.21
C PRO A 79 24.12 3.29 -27.31
N THR A 80 24.16 2.76 -28.53
CA THR A 80 24.80 3.39 -29.69
C THR A 80 23.82 3.43 -30.84
N ASN A 81 23.83 4.51 -31.63
CA ASN A 81 22.97 4.77 -32.78
C ASN A 81 21.47 4.91 -32.44
N PHE A 82 21.10 5.14 -31.18
CA PHE A 82 19.70 5.35 -30.79
C PHE A 82 19.13 6.64 -31.40
N LYS A 83 19.96 7.68 -31.53
CA LYS A 83 19.55 8.97 -32.10
C LYS A 83 19.31 8.87 -33.59
N ASP A 84 20.23 8.28 -34.33
CA ASP A 84 20.16 8.17 -35.80
C ASP A 84 19.09 7.18 -36.28
N SER A 85 18.87 6.12 -35.51
CA SER A 85 17.88 5.09 -35.82
C SER A 85 16.48 5.40 -35.29
N GLY A 86 16.35 6.39 -34.40
CA GLY A 86 15.11 6.62 -33.65
C GLY A 86 14.72 5.39 -32.82
N ALA A 87 15.71 4.71 -32.24
CA ALA A 87 15.46 3.53 -31.41
C ALA A 87 15.05 3.92 -29.99
N THR A 88 14.20 3.09 -29.41
CA THR A 88 13.74 3.21 -28.02
C THR A 88 13.82 1.87 -27.32
N LEU A 89 14.29 1.88 -26.07
CA LEU A 89 14.16 0.76 -25.14
C LEU A 89 13.27 1.21 -23.97
N SER A 90 12.01 0.78 -23.99
CA SER A 90 10.98 1.17 -23.04
C SER A 90 10.70 0.05 -22.04
N PHE A 91 10.61 0.39 -20.76
CA PHE A 91 10.42 -0.55 -19.66
C PHE A 91 9.05 -0.33 -19.02
N TYR A 92 8.29 -1.41 -18.83
CA TYR A 92 6.93 -1.40 -18.29
C TYR A 92 6.86 -2.34 -17.09
N ASP A 93 6.05 -1.97 -16.11
CA ASP A 93 5.77 -2.81 -14.95
C ASP A 93 4.80 -3.94 -15.33
N GLY A 94 5.12 -5.16 -14.91
CA GLY A 94 4.28 -6.34 -15.14
C GLY A 94 4.55 -7.07 -16.45
N ASN A 95 3.59 -7.91 -16.84
CA ASN A 95 3.75 -8.89 -17.93
C ASN A 95 3.32 -8.37 -19.32
N THR A 96 2.92 -7.11 -19.43
CA THR A 96 2.49 -6.52 -20.71
C THR A 96 3.04 -5.12 -20.87
N ALA A 97 3.24 -4.68 -22.11
CA ALA A 97 3.56 -3.29 -22.43
C ALA A 97 2.27 -2.44 -22.44
N SER A 98 1.68 -2.27 -21.26
CA SER A 98 0.47 -1.47 -21.06
C SER A 98 0.77 -0.22 -20.23
N GLY A 99 0.08 0.89 -20.56
CA GLY A 99 0.28 2.18 -19.90
C GLY A 99 1.51 2.95 -20.41
N SER A 100 1.97 3.92 -19.60
CA SER A 100 3.21 4.66 -19.88
C SER A 100 4.41 3.84 -19.38
N PRO A 101 5.49 3.69 -20.17
CA PRO A 101 6.69 3.03 -19.69
C PRO A 101 7.24 3.78 -18.48
N TYR A 102 7.68 3.03 -17.48
CA TYR A 102 8.32 3.61 -16.31
C TYR A 102 9.67 4.24 -16.68
N MET A 103 10.39 3.70 -17.66
CA MET A 103 11.59 4.32 -18.20
C MET A 103 11.68 4.11 -19.70
N THR A 104 12.19 5.09 -20.44
CA THR A 104 12.53 4.93 -21.86
C THR A 104 13.95 5.44 -22.10
N ILE A 105 14.76 4.61 -22.74
CA ILE A 105 16.08 4.97 -23.25
C ILE A 105 15.92 5.25 -24.74
N ASP A 106 16.20 6.47 -25.15
CA ASP A 106 16.08 6.96 -26.52
C ASP A 106 17.39 7.61 -27.01
N GLY A 107 17.33 8.38 -28.09
CA GLY A 107 18.47 9.08 -28.67
C GLY A 107 19.18 10.08 -27.74
N ASN A 108 18.60 10.46 -26.60
CA ASN A 108 19.26 11.33 -25.62
C ASN A 108 20.36 10.61 -24.83
N TYR A 109 20.33 9.27 -24.83
CA TYR A 109 21.31 8.44 -24.14
C TYR A 109 22.40 7.89 -25.06
N ASP A 110 22.36 8.24 -26.34
CA ASP A 110 23.27 7.73 -27.37
C ASP A 110 24.73 8.08 -27.05
N GLY A 111 25.61 7.08 -27.10
CA GLY A 111 27.03 7.21 -26.79
C GLY A 111 27.38 7.15 -25.30
N ASN A 112 26.40 7.05 -24.40
CA ASN A 112 26.69 6.85 -22.97
C ASN A 112 27.34 5.48 -22.74
N ASN A 113 28.34 5.42 -21.84
CA ASN A 113 28.96 4.14 -21.49
C ASN A 113 27.99 3.20 -20.76
N VAL A 114 27.22 3.77 -19.82
CA VAL A 114 26.23 3.07 -19.00
C VAL A 114 25.06 4.00 -18.72
N VAL A 115 23.84 3.48 -18.85
CA VAL A 115 22.59 4.13 -18.43
C VAL A 115 21.96 3.26 -17.36
N GLN A 116 21.75 3.83 -16.16
CA GLN A 116 21.09 3.10 -15.09
C GLN A 116 19.59 3.05 -15.34
N VAL A 117 19.03 1.85 -15.37
CA VAL A 117 17.58 1.64 -15.43
C VAL A 117 17.06 1.68 -14.02
N ILE A 118 16.23 2.68 -13.71
CA ILE A 118 15.53 2.79 -12.43
C ILE A 118 14.73 1.52 -12.16
N SER A 119 14.55 1.18 -10.88
CA SER A 119 13.88 -0.06 -10.52
C SER A 119 12.40 -0.10 -10.95
N SER A 120 11.88 -1.30 -11.14
CA SER A 120 10.45 -1.52 -11.39
C SER A 120 9.65 -1.43 -10.09
N LEU A 121 8.32 -1.46 -10.22
CA LEU A 121 7.36 -1.61 -9.13
C LEU A 121 7.07 -3.08 -8.78
N THR A 122 7.40 -4.01 -9.68
CA THR A 122 7.06 -5.43 -9.49
C THR A 122 8.21 -6.37 -9.86
N LYS A 123 8.06 -7.63 -9.43
CA LYS A 123 8.96 -8.75 -9.76
C LYS A 123 9.01 -9.10 -11.25
N ASN A 124 8.13 -8.53 -12.06
CA ASN A 124 8.05 -8.76 -13.50
C ASN A 124 8.11 -7.44 -14.25
N ILE A 125 8.83 -7.41 -15.37
CA ILE A 125 8.82 -6.27 -16.28
C ILE A 125 8.67 -6.73 -17.71
N THR A 126 8.12 -5.82 -18.52
CA THR A 126 8.09 -5.95 -19.97
C THR A 126 9.01 -4.90 -20.58
N ILE A 127 9.91 -5.32 -21.46
CA ILE A 127 10.84 -4.44 -22.17
C ILE A 127 10.45 -4.42 -23.64
N VAL A 128 10.29 -3.23 -24.22
CA VAL A 128 9.99 -3.05 -25.64
C VAL A 128 11.15 -2.34 -26.31
N PHE A 129 11.76 -3.01 -27.28
CA PHE A 129 12.75 -2.43 -28.17
C PHE A 129 12.12 -2.13 -29.52
N ASP A 130 12.09 -0.86 -29.91
CA ASP A 130 11.57 -0.44 -31.22
C ASP A 130 12.58 0.48 -31.92
N VAL A 131 12.52 0.50 -33.25
CA VAL A 131 13.41 1.28 -34.12
C VAL A 131 12.55 1.96 -35.17
N ALA A 132 12.42 3.28 -35.09
CA ALA A 132 11.56 4.03 -36.01
C ALA A 132 12.13 4.08 -37.45
N ASN A 133 13.43 4.37 -37.59
CA ASN A 133 14.09 4.45 -38.89
C ASN A 133 14.67 3.09 -39.28
N LYS A 134 13.86 2.25 -39.94
CA LYS A 134 14.27 0.91 -40.39
C LYS A 134 15.39 0.90 -41.44
N SER A 135 15.69 2.05 -42.05
CA SER A 135 16.81 2.27 -42.97
C SER A 135 18.03 2.96 -42.35
N GLY A 136 17.98 3.25 -41.04
CA GLY A 136 19.00 4.00 -40.33
C GLY A 136 20.20 3.15 -39.88
N SER A 137 21.06 3.77 -39.08
CA SER A 137 22.17 3.10 -38.39
C SER A 137 21.64 1.98 -37.49
N VAL A 138 22.38 0.88 -37.33
CA VAL A 138 21.95 -0.24 -36.47
C VAL A 138 22.14 0.12 -34.99
N PRO A 139 21.05 0.25 -34.20
CA PRO A 139 21.15 0.47 -32.76
C PRO A 139 21.75 -0.74 -32.03
N THR A 140 22.67 -0.48 -31.11
CA THR A 140 23.27 -1.53 -30.28
C THR A 140 23.17 -1.20 -28.80
N PHE A 141 22.92 -2.21 -27.98
CA PHE A 141 22.89 -2.12 -26.53
C PHE A 141 23.06 -3.50 -25.90
N THR A 142 23.41 -3.51 -24.61
CA THR A 142 23.29 -4.66 -23.71
C THR A 142 22.64 -4.22 -22.41
N TYR A 143 21.49 -4.78 -22.06
CA TYR A 143 20.83 -4.61 -20.77
C TYR A 143 21.22 -5.75 -19.84
N VAL A 144 21.55 -5.42 -18.59
CA VAL A 144 21.81 -6.36 -17.50
C VAL A 144 20.92 -6.00 -16.33
N SER A 145 20.13 -6.96 -15.84
CA SER A 145 19.23 -6.77 -14.71
C SER A 145 19.69 -7.49 -13.46
N SER A 146 19.21 -7.06 -12.29
CA SER A 146 19.28 -7.78 -11.03
C SER A 146 17.97 -7.63 -10.25
N SER A 147 17.72 -8.53 -9.30
CA SER A 147 16.70 -8.30 -8.28
C SER A 147 17.12 -7.15 -7.38
N THR A 148 16.14 -6.46 -6.81
CA THR A 148 16.37 -5.41 -5.82
C THR A 148 15.24 -5.38 -4.81
N GLN A 149 15.60 -4.95 -3.60
CA GLN A 149 14.66 -4.54 -2.57
C GLN A 149 14.28 -3.05 -2.69
N ASN A 150 14.98 -2.30 -3.54
CA ASN A 150 14.69 -0.88 -3.77
C ASN A 150 13.72 -0.76 -4.93
N ILE A 151 12.46 -0.43 -4.64
CA ILE A 151 11.43 -0.10 -5.63
C ILE A 151 11.66 1.33 -6.12
N ARG A 152 11.30 1.65 -7.37
CA ARG A 152 11.34 3.04 -7.81
C ARG A 152 10.30 3.86 -7.07
N THR A 153 10.67 5.08 -6.75
CA THR A 153 9.94 5.96 -5.84
C THR A 153 8.96 6.89 -6.53
N THR A 154 9.09 7.11 -7.85
CA THR A 154 8.25 8.04 -8.62
C THR A 154 7.84 7.47 -9.97
N THR A 155 6.56 7.55 -10.31
CA THR A 155 6.08 7.30 -11.70
C THR A 155 6.19 8.57 -12.54
N PRO A 156 6.61 8.51 -13.82
CA PRO A 156 6.42 9.63 -14.73
C PRO A 156 4.92 9.94 -14.76
N PRO A 157 4.53 11.21 -14.75
CA PRO A 157 3.12 11.57 -14.89
C PRO A 157 2.57 10.91 -16.17
N PRO A 158 1.36 10.32 -16.13
CA PRO A 158 0.80 9.62 -17.27
C PRO A 158 0.75 10.54 -18.49
N THR A 159 1.34 10.13 -19.60
CA THR A 159 1.37 10.88 -20.87
C THR A 159 0.16 10.60 -21.78
N THR A 160 -0.91 10.02 -21.25
CA THR A 160 -2.08 9.64 -22.06
C THR A 160 -3.21 10.66 -21.94
N THR A 161 -3.86 10.95 -23.07
CA THR A 161 -5.06 11.79 -23.20
C THR A 161 -6.33 11.17 -22.63
N THR A 162 -6.23 9.99 -22.00
CA THR A 162 -7.29 9.48 -21.14
C THR A 162 -7.37 10.36 -19.90
N PRO A 163 -8.53 10.95 -19.57
CA PRO A 163 -8.65 11.85 -18.45
C PRO A 163 -8.14 11.15 -17.19
N ILE A 164 -7.11 11.73 -16.57
CA ILE A 164 -6.75 11.43 -15.19
C ILE A 164 -8.07 11.52 -14.41
N PRO A 165 -8.50 10.46 -13.70
CA PRO A 165 -9.68 10.54 -12.86
C PRO A 165 -9.48 11.72 -11.94
N SER A 166 -10.32 12.74 -12.11
CA SER A 166 -10.28 13.96 -11.32
C SER A 166 -10.32 13.59 -9.84
N PRO A 167 -9.32 14.00 -9.04
CA PRO A 167 -9.32 13.75 -7.62
C PRO A 167 -10.46 14.49 -6.90
N PRO A 168 -10.91 13.99 -5.74
CA PRO A 168 -10.78 12.62 -5.27
C PRO A 168 -12.07 11.86 -5.62
N TYR A 169 -11.96 10.68 -6.23
CA TYR A 169 -12.97 9.67 -5.93
C TYR A 169 -12.69 9.26 -4.49
N PRO A 170 -13.55 9.62 -3.51
CA PRO A 170 -13.42 9.04 -2.18
C PRO A 170 -13.51 7.53 -2.38
N ILE A 171 -12.55 6.77 -1.83
CA ILE A 171 -12.72 5.33 -1.70
C ILE A 171 -13.96 5.18 -0.83
N GLN A 172 -15.10 4.86 -1.45
CA GLN A 172 -16.35 4.72 -0.72
C GLN A 172 -16.21 3.47 0.14
N PRO A 173 -16.23 3.60 1.48
CA PRO A 173 -16.04 2.46 2.33
C PRO A 173 -17.08 1.38 2.06
N ASN A 174 -16.63 0.13 2.00
CA ASN A 174 -17.51 -1.02 1.82
C ASN A 174 -17.19 -2.10 2.85
N SER A 175 -18.10 -2.33 3.78
CA SER A 175 -17.93 -3.33 4.85
C SER A 175 -17.84 -4.78 4.35
N PHE A 176 -18.33 -5.06 3.14
CA PHE A 176 -18.18 -6.37 2.53
C PHE A 176 -16.78 -6.62 1.95
N LEU A 177 -15.97 -5.57 1.81
CA LEU A 177 -14.62 -5.64 1.26
C LEU A 177 -13.55 -5.32 2.30
N SER A 178 -13.90 -4.84 3.49
CA SER A 178 -12.89 -4.46 4.50
C SER A 178 -12.08 -5.65 4.99
N GLU A 179 -10.77 -5.46 5.12
CA GLU A 179 -9.88 -6.39 5.80
C GLU A 179 -9.63 -5.96 7.24
N GLY A 180 -9.82 -6.85 8.22
CA GLY A 180 -9.51 -6.54 9.62
C GLY A 180 -9.74 -7.68 10.59
N ASP A 181 -9.09 -7.60 11.75
CA ASP A 181 -9.31 -8.50 12.88
C ASP A 181 -10.04 -7.73 13.98
N ILE A 182 -11.32 -8.07 14.19
CA ILE A 182 -12.22 -7.31 15.07
C ILE A 182 -12.54 -8.14 16.31
N PHE A 183 -12.12 -7.66 17.48
CA PHE A 183 -12.52 -8.20 18.77
C PHE A 183 -13.72 -7.41 19.29
N ILE A 184 -14.81 -8.08 19.69
CA ILE A 184 -16.00 -7.45 20.28
C ILE A 184 -16.15 -7.91 21.73
N TYR A 185 -15.95 -6.98 22.66
CA TYR A 185 -16.34 -7.10 24.05
C TYR A 185 -17.85 -6.81 24.16
N VAL A 186 -18.60 -7.78 24.69
CA VAL A 186 -20.05 -7.67 24.87
C VAL A 186 -20.38 -7.64 26.36
N ASP A 187 -20.78 -6.47 26.84
CA ASP A 187 -21.22 -6.26 28.21
C ASP A 187 -22.64 -6.84 28.42
N ILE A 188 -22.75 -8.01 29.04
CA ILE A 188 -24.08 -8.58 29.32
C ILE A 188 -24.70 -8.05 30.61
N SER A 189 -23.99 -7.23 31.39
CA SER A 189 -24.61 -6.49 32.50
C SER A 189 -25.40 -5.25 32.04
N SER A 190 -25.24 -4.88 30.77
CA SER A 190 -25.99 -3.83 30.08
C SER A 190 -27.39 -4.31 29.65
N ASN A 191 -28.15 -3.45 28.98
CA ASN A 191 -29.37 -3.84 28.28
C ASN A 191 -29.07 -4.91 27.22
N VAL A 192 -29.27 -6.17 27.60
CA VAL A 192 -28.99 -7.35 26.75
C VAL A 192 -29.79 -7.37 25.45
N THR A 193 -30.94 -6.70 25.41
CA THR A 193 -31.75 -6.60 24.18
C THR A 193 -31.06 -5.70 23.18
N LEU A 194 -30.65 -4.49 23.61
CA LEU A 194 -29.89 -3.56 22.77
C LEU A 194 -28.52 -4.13 22.40
N ALA A 195 -27.85 -4.83 23.32
CA ALA A 195 -26.54 -5.44 23.03
C ALA A 195 -26.65 -6.54 21.97
N SER A 196 -27.75 -7.31 21.99
CA SER A 196 -28.07 -8.30 20.97
C SER A 196 -28.33 -7.64 19.63
N GLU A 197 -29.22 -6.65 19.58
CA GLU A 197 -29.60 -5.94 18.35
C GLU A 197 -28.39 -5.28 17.69
N VAL A 198 -27.65 -4.43 18.43
CA VAL A 198 -26.49 -3.72 17.91
C VAL A 198 -25.36 -4.67 17.50
N GLY A 199 -25.10 -5.71 18.30
CA GLY A 199 -24.07 -6.69 17.99
C GLY A 199 -24.39 -7.51 16.73
N GLU A 200 -25.65 -7.91 16.56
CA GLU A 200 -26.12 -8.57 15.34
C GLU A 200 -26.01 -7.67 14.12
N GLU A 201 -26.38 -6.39 14.22
CA GLU A 201 -26.23 -5.43 13.13
C GLU A 201 -24.76 -5.27 12.69
N ILE A 202 -23.82 -5.16 13.64
CA ILE A 202 -22.38 -5.09 13.37
C ILE A 202 -21.90 -6.34 12.62
N VAL A 203 -22.22 -7.53 13.12
CA VAL A 203 -21.84 -8.79 12.45
C VAL A 203 -22.48 -8.90 11.07
N ASN A 204 -23.73 -8.46 10.93
CA ASN A 204 -24.48 -8.51 9.67
C ASN A 204 -23.91 -7.59 8.60
N ALA A 205 -23.36 -6.44 8.96
CA ALA A 205 -22.74 -5.51 8.02
C ALA A 205 -21.42 -6.05 7.43
N LEU A 206 -20.74 -6.98 8.11
CA LEU A 206 -19.46 -7.52 7.66
C LEU A 206 -19.61 -8.74 6.74
N TYR A 207 -18.68 -8.86 5.79
CA TYR A 207 -18.34 -10.16 5.21
C TYR A 207 -17.25 -10.81 6.07
N ILE A 208 -17.59 -11.94 6.70
CA ILE A 208 -16.71 -12.63 7.64
C ILE A 208 -16.14 -13.89 6.99
N ASN A 209 -14.82 -13.99 6.94
CA ASN A 209 -14.11 -15.19 6.50
C ASN A 209 -13.07 -15.60 7.54
N THR A 210 -13.11 -16.88 7.94
CA THR A 210 -12.25 -17.44 8.99
C THR A 210 -10.91 -17.94 8.46
N ASP A 211 -10.71 -17.99 7.14
CA ASP A 211 -9.42 -18.32 6.54
C ASP A 211 -8.41 -17.21 6.81
N VAL A 212 -7.27 -17.56 7.40
CA VAL A 212 -6.19 -16.64 7.76
C VAL A 212 -5.54 -15.95 6.55
N THR A 213 -5.71 -16.51 5.35
CA THR A 213 -5.19 -15.95 4.09
C THR A 213 -6.22 -15.07 3.36
N SER A 214 -7.46 -15.01 3.87
CA SER A 214 -8.53 -14.25 3.25
C SER A 214 -8.33 -12.74 3.41
N PRO A 215 -8.57 -11.93 2.36
CA PRO A 215 -8.49 -10.46 2.45
C PRO A 215 -9.74 -9.84 3.09
N PHE A 216 -10.43 -10.56 3.98
CA PHE A 216 -11.71 -10.13 4.57
C PHE A 216 -11.62 -10.10 6.09
N SER A 217 -12.63 -9.51 6.73
CA SER A 217 -12.67 -9.43 8.18
C SER A 217 -12.90 -10.80 8.83
N ARG A 218 -12.34 -10.96 10.04
CA ARG A 218 -12.72 -12.03 10.98
C ARG A 218 -13.00 -11.43 12.35
N VAL A 219 -13.88 -12.09 13.11
CA VAL A 219 -14.41 -11.55 14.35
C VAL A 219 -14.13 -12.52 15.51
N PHE A 220 -13.61 -11.97 16.60
CA PHE A 220 -13.54 -12.59 17.92
C PHE A 220 -14.61 -11.92 18.77
N ILE A 221 -15.38 -12.69 19.54
CA ILE A 221 -16.33 -12.12 20.51
C ILE A 221 -15.98 -12.60 21.91
N ALA A 222 -16.15 -11.74 22.91
CA ALA A 222 -16.07 -12.11 24.31
C ALA A 222 -17.30 -11.60 25.03
N ILE A 223 -18.06 -12.51 25.62
CA ILE A 223 -19.29 -12.21 26.38
C ILE A 223 -18.92 -12.10 27.86
N ILE A 224 -19.20 -10.94 28.47
CA ILE A 224 -18.58 -10.55 29.74
C ILE A 224 -19.62 -10.13 30.78
N SER A 225 -19.49 -10.67 31.99
CA SER A 225 -20.12 -10.20 33.23
C SER A 225 -19.07 -10.04 34.34
N ASP A 226 -19.50 -9.89 35.58
CA ASP A 226 -18.62 -9.83 36.76
C ASP A 226 -17.92 -11.16 37.07
N VAL A 227 -18.61 -12.28 36.81
CA VAL A 227 -18.15 -13.65 37.10
C VAL A 227 -17.81 -14.47 35.86
N LEU A 228 -18.15 -13.98 34.66
CA LEU A 228 -18.06 -14.74 33.42
C LEU A 228 -17.27 -13.98 32.36
N VAL A 229 -16.30 -14.67 31.75
CA VAL A 229 -15.62 -14.27 30.51
C VAL A 229 -15.72 -15.45 29.56
N LEU A 230 -16.57 -15.35 28.53
CA LEU A 230 -16.76 -16.38 27.51
C LEU A 230 -16.20 -15.92 26.17
N PRO A 231 -14.95 -16.26 25.84
CA PRO A 231 -14.35 -15.94 24.56
C PRO A 231 -14.73 -16.94 23.47
N PHE A 232 -14.94 -16.44 22.26
CA PHE A 232 -15.13 -17.21 21.04
C PHE A 232 -14.15 -16.70 19.98
N GLY A 233 -13.21 -17.57 19.59
CA GLY A 233 -12.06 -17.23 18.76
C GLY A 233 -12.34 -16.82 17.31
N TRP A 234 -11.26 -16.53 16.58
CA TRP A 234 -11.27 -16.07 15.18
C TRP A 234 -11.91 -17.02 14.16
N ASN A 235 -12.05 -18.31 14.51
CA ASN A 235 -12.48 -19.37 13.59
C ASN A 235 -14.00 -19.57 13.55
N ASN A 236 -14.77 -18.64 14.13
CA ASN A 236 -16.22 -18.75 14.17
C ASN A 236 -16.87 -18.09 12.94
N PRO A 237 -17.71 -18.81 12.18
CA PRO A 237 -18.38 -18.24 11.02
C PRO A 237 -19.45 -17.23 11.43
N LYS A 238 -19.85 -16.36 10.50
CA LYS A 238 -20.88 -15.32 10.71
C LYS A 238 -22.14 -15.84 11.43
N LYS A 239 -22.72 -16.94 10.93
CA LYS A 239 -23.91 -17.59 11.53
C LYS A 239 -23.71 -18.01 12.99
N PHE A 240 -22.50 -18.43 13.37
CA PHE A 240 -22.22 -18.75 14.77
C PHE A 240 -22.28 -17.50 15.64
N LEU A 241 -21.69 -16.39 15.16
CA LEU A 241 -21.65 -15.11 15.87
C LEU A 241 -23.06 -14.53 16.02
N GLU A 242 -23.85 -14.53 14.94
CA GLU A 242 -25.28 -14.16 14.96
C GLU A 242 -26.07 -14.96 16.01
N ASN A 243 -25.82 -16.27 16.11
CA ASN A 243 -26.46 -17.11 17.14
C ASN A 243 -26.03 -16.74 18.57
N GLN A 244 -24.78 -16.30 18.78
CA GLN A 244 -24.35 -15.87 20.12
C GLN A 244 -25.04 -14.58 20.54
N PHE A 245 -25.17 -13.60 19.63
CA PHE A 245 -25.90 -12.36 19.90
C PHE A 245 -27.38 -12.65 20.20
N ASN A 246 -28.04 -13.43 19.35
CA ASN A 246 -29.43 -13.85 19.56
C ASN A 246 -29.66 -14.61 20.89
N ASN A 247 -28.62 -15.24 21.45
CA ASN A 247 -28.70 -16.01 22.68
C ASN A 247 -28.29 -15.25 23.94
N LEU A 248 -27.90 -13.96 23.85
CA LEU A 248 -27.41 -13.19 25.01
C LEU A 248 -28.40 -13.18 26.18
N LYS A 249 -29.70 -13.09 25.90
CA LYS A 249 -30.75 -13.08 26.93
C LYS A 249 -30.76 -14.36 27.79
N ASN A 250 -30.37 -15.50 27.21
CA ASN A 250 -30.26 -16.78 27.92
C ASN A 250 -28.92 -16.91 28.67
N MET A 251 -27.91 -16.12 28.28
CA MET A 251 -26.61 -16.06 28.95
C MET A 251 -26.59 -15.05 30.10
N TYR A 252 -27.56 -14.14 30.15
CA TYR A 252 -27.66 -13.12 31.19
C TYR A 252 -27.81 -13.75 32.58
N THR A 253 -26.88 -13.41 33.47
CA THR A 253 -26.81 -13.96 34.84
C THR A 253 -27.47 -13.07 35.88
N GLY A 254 -27.99 -11.88 35.51
CA GLY A 254 -28.46 -10.89 36.48
C GLY A 254 -27.34 -10.04 37.10
N SER A 255 -26.14 -10.02 36.51
CA SER A 255 -25.01 -9.26 37.04
C SER A 255 -25.24 -7.75 36.99
N ASN A 256 -24.68 -7.03 37.97
CA ASN A 256 -24.77 -5.57 38.08
C ASN A 256 -23.58 -4.84 37.43
N GLY A 257 -22.65 -5.59 36.84
CA GLY A 257 -21.47 -5.06 36.18
C GLY A 257 -20.76 -6.12 35.36
N SER A 258 -19.76 -5.68 34.61
CA SER A 258 -18.92 -6.52 33.75
C SER A 258 -17.44 -6.31 34.06
N THR A 259 -16.66 -7.38 34.10
CA THR A 259 -15.24 -7.24 34.43
C THR A 259 -14.46 -6.64 33.26
N ILE A 260 -13.52 -5.75 33.58
CA ILE A 260 -12.38 -5.41 32.74
C ILE A 260 -11.07 -5.65 33.49
N GLU A 261 -11.09 -6.38 34.61
CA GLU A 261 -9.89 -6.71 35.38
C GLU A 261 -8.90 -7.48 34.51
N TYR A 262 -7.65 -7.03 34.49
CA TYR A 262 -6.54 -7.60 33.72
C TYR A 262 -6.34 -9.08 34.04
N SER A 263 -6.53 -9.46 35.31
CA SER A 263 -6.44 -10.85 35.75
C SER A 263 -7.47 -11.79 35.09
N LYS A 264 -8.60 -11.25 34.59
CA LYS A 264 -9.68 -12.03 33.96
C LYS A 264 -9.72 -11.87 32.44
N LEU A 265 -9.55 -10.65 31.94
CA LEU A 265 -9.72 -10.33 30.52
C LEU A 265 -8.38 -10.07 29.79
N GLY A 266 -7.34 -9.68 30.52
CA GLY A 266 -6.01 -9.35 29.97
C GLY A 266 -5.41 -10.47 29.12
N SER A 267 -5.41 -11.70 29.63
CA SER A 267 -4.88 -12.87 28.93
C SER A 267 -5.66 -13.23 27.66
N VAL A 268 -6.97 -12.97 27.64
CA VAL A 268 -7.83 -13.23 26.47
C VAL A 268 -7.51 -12.24 25.36
N ILE A 269 -7.46 -10.94 25.69
CA ILE A 269 -7.15 -9.88 24.71
C ILE A 269 -5.72 -10.03 24.20
N ASP A 270 -4.73 -10.23 25.08
CA ASP A 270 -3.33 -10.43 24.72
C ASP A 270 -3.18 -11.63 23.78
N SER A 271 -3.75 -12.79 24.13
CA SER A 271 -3.69 -13.99 23.30
C SER A 271 -4.36 -13.81 21.94
N ALA A 272 -5.51 -13.12 21.89
CA ALA A 272 -6.24 -12.92 20.65
C ALA A 272 -5.45 -12.05 19.65
N PHE A 273 -4.92 -10.92 20.12
CA PHE A 273 -4.19 -9.98 19.26
C PHE A 273 -2.75 -10.41 18.97
N LYS A 274 -2.12 -11.18 19.85
CA LYS A 274 -0.86 -11.87 19.54
C LYS A 274 -1.03 -12.89 18.40
N ASP A 275 -2.11 -13.68 18.42
CA ASP A 275 -2.44 -14.58 17.31
C ASP A 275 -2.67 -13.76 16.02
N SER A 276 -3.49 -12.71 16.09
CA SER A 276 -3.73 -11.78 14.98
C SER A 276 -2.44 -11.27 14.35
N LEU A 277 -1.55 -10.69 15.14
CA LEU A 277 -0.27 -10.16 14.68
C LEU A 277 0.60 -11.24 14.04
N SER A 278 0.63 -12.44 14.61
CA SER A 278 1.46 -13.54 14.09
C SER A 278 0.94 -14.14 12.78
N LYS A 279 -0.37 -14.20 12.58
CA LYS A 279 -1.02 -14.86 11.44
C LYS A 279 -1.33 -13.89 10.30
N ARG A 280 -1.68 -12.65 10.63
CA ARG A 280 -2.11 -11.60 9.72
C ARG A 280 -1.41 -10.30 10.13
N PRO A 281 -0.10 -10.15 9.88
CA PRO A 281 0.68 -9.01 10.39
C PRO A 281 0.18 -7.66 9.87
N HIS A 282 -0.29 -7.62 8.63
CA HIS A 282 -0.72 -6.41 7.92
C HIS A 282 -2.24 -6.25 7.93
N VAL A 283 -2.94 -6.39 9.06
CA VAL A 283 -4.39 -6.12 9.09
C VAL A 283 -4.73 -5.12 10.19
N GLN A 284 -5.75 -4.31 9.95
CA GLN A 284 -6.26 -3.39 10.95
C GLN A 284 -6.87 -4.19 12.10
N ARG A 285 -6.39 -3.96 13.32
CA ARG A 285 -6.88 -4.61 14.54
C ARG A 285 -7.79 -3.66 15.28
N THR A 286 -9.01 -4.08 15.55
CA THR A 286 -10.03 -3.23 16.19
C THR A 286 -10.60 -3.92 17.42
N LEU A 287 -10.70 -3.19 18.53
CA LEU A 287 -11.32 -3.67 19.77
C LEU A 287 -12.58 -2.85 20.05
N ILE A 288 -13.74 -3.46 19.83
CA ILE A 288 -15.05 -2.83 20.04
C ILE A 288 -15.57 -3.20 21.43
N PHE A 289 -15.97 -2.21 22.21
CA PHE A 289 -16.71 -2.38 23.45
C PHE A 289 -18.18 -2.02 23.25
N LEU A 290 -19.07 -2.99 23.40
CA LEU A 290 -20.53 -2.78 23.41
C LEU A 290 -21.01 -2.74 24.86
N THR A 291 -21.42 -1.57 25.33
CA THR A 291 -21.96 -1.38 26.69
C THR A 291 -22.97 -0.23 26.72
N ASP A 292 -23.82 -0.19 27.74
CA ASP A 292 -24.71 0.94 28.01
C ASP A 292 -24.34 1.71 29.28
N ASN A 293 -23.23 1.40 29.94
CA ASN A 293 -22.96 1.94 31.26
C ASN A 293 -21.48 2.05 31.61
N ASN A 294 -21.21 2.59 32.80
CA ASN A 294 -19.88 2.73 33.38
C ASN A 294 -19.69 1.80 34.61
N ASN A 295 -20.40 0.67 34.66
CA ASN A 295 -20.42 -0.27 35.77
C ASN A 295 -19.40 -1.40 35.60
N GLN A 296 -18.28 -1.13 34.93
CA GLN A 296 -17.23 -2.13 34.80
C GLN A 296 -16.45 -2.30 36.11
N ILE A 297 -16.02 -3.52 36.41
CA ILE A 297 -15.14 -3.85 37.54
C ILE A 297 -13.69 -3.75 37.04
N THR A 298 -12.87 -2.94 37.70
CA THR A 298 -11.51 -2.61 37.25
C THR A 298 -10.47 -3.15 38.24
N ASP A 299 -9.23 -3.31 37.80
CA ASP A 299 -8.12 -3.57 38.74
C ASP A 299 -7.90 -2.36 39.67
N ASN A 300 -7.25 -2.61 40.82
CA ASN A 300 -6.69 -1.56 41.65
C ASN A 300 -5.33 -1.14 41.07
N GLY A 301 -5.26 -0.04 40.30
CA GLY A 301 -3.99 0.52 39.83
C GLY A 301 -3.99 0.93 38.35
N ILE A 302 -2.79 1.07 37.79
CA ILE A 302 -2.60 1.41 36.37
C ILE A 302 -2.92 0.17 35.53
N SER A 303 -3.80 0.34 34.55
CA SER A 303 -4.17 -0.67 33.58
C SER A 303 -2.98 -1.05 32.67
N ASN A 304 -2.64 -2.33 32.61
CA ASN A 304 -1.67 -2.87 31.64
C ASN A 304 -2.23 -2.95 30.21
N TYR A 305 -3.51 -2.63 29.99
CA TYR A 305 -4.09 -2.70 28.64
C TYR A 305 -3.51 -1.65 27.71
N LYS A 306 -3.06 -0.49 28.20
CA LYS A 306 -2.40 0.52 27.35
C LYS A 306 -1.21 -0.08 26.60
N ASP A 307 -0.41 -0.90 27.27
CA ASP A 307 0.74 -1.57 26.65
C ASP A 307 0.29 -2.59 25.60
N ILE A 308 -0.76 -3.38 25.88
CA ILE A 308 -1.34 -4.30 24.90
C ILE A 308 -1.84 -3.55 23.66
N ILE A 309 -2.59 -2.46 23.86
CA ILE A 309 -3.14 -1.63 22.78
C ILE A 309 -2.04 -1.09 21.87
N ASN A 310 -0.98 -0.54 22.45
CA ASN A 310 0.15 0.00 21.69
C ASN A 310 1.01 -1.11 21.05
N ASN A 311 1.29 -2.21 21.77
CA ASN A 311 2.19 -3.27 21.28
C ASN A 311 1.60 -4.07 20.13
N TYR A 312 0.27 -4.17 20.04
CA TYR A 312 -0.40 -4.87 18.94
C TYR A 312 -1.04 -3.92 17.93
N ASP A 313 -0.86 -2.60 18.09
CA ASP A 313 -1.42 -1.57 17.23
C ASP A 313 -2.95 -1.74 17.08
N ILE A 314 -3.64 -1.78 18.22
CA ILE A 314 -5.08 -1.97 18.31
C ILE A 314 -5.76 -0.60 18.27
N HIS A 315 -6.83 -0.47 17.49
CA HIS A 315 -7.71 0.70 17.50
C HIS A 315 -8.95 0.40 18.34
N PRO A 316 -9.05 0.91 19.58
CA PRO A 316 -10.18 0.64 20.45
C PRO A 316 -11.37 1.58 20.12
N VAL A 317 -12.58 1.06 20.21
CA VAL A 317 -13.84 1.78 19.97
C VAL A 317 -14.81 1.45 21.09
N LEU A 318 -15.24 2.47 21.84
CA LEU A 318 -16.26 2.35 22.88
C LEU A 318 -17.61 2.80 22.33
N ILE A 319 -18.55 1.88 22.23
CA ILE A 319 -19.89 2.11 21.73
C ILE A 319 -20.89 2.09 22.89
N ASN A 320 -21.54 3.23 23.12
CA ASN A 320 -22.74 3.30 23.94
C ASN A 320 -23.95 2.86 23.14
N ILE A 321 -24.61 1.79 23.58
CA ILE A 321 -25.80 1.22 22.92
C ILE A 321 -27.13 1.83 23.43
N ASP A 322 -27.12 2.56 24.55
CA ASP A 322 -28.32 3.14 25.14
C ASP A 322 -28.47 4.61 24.76
N PRO A 323 -29.47 4.97 23.94
CA PRO A 323 -29.64 6.33 23.44
C PRO A 323 -30.02 7.34 24.54
N SER A 324 -30.37 6.89 25.75
CA SER A 324 -30.63 7.78 26.89
C SER A 324 -29.37 8.27 27.61
N LYS A 325 -28.20 7.70 27.27
CA LYS A 325 -26.91 8.01 27.88
C LYS A 325 -25.96 8.60 26.84
N ASP A 326 -24.86 9.15 27.34
CA ASP A 326 -23.79 9.69 26.50
C ASP A 326 -22.48 9.00 26.86
N VAL A 327 -21.86 8.40 25.84
CA VAL A 327 -20.57 7.71 25.90
C VAL A 327 -19.46 8.58 26.48
N SER A 328 -19.56 9.91 26.34
CA SER A 328 -18.60 10.87 26.91
C SER A 328 -18.48 10.77 28.44
N LYS A 329 -19.51 10.23 29.11
CA LYS A 329 -19.56 10.02 30.55
C LYS A 329 -18.97 8.67 30.99
N PHE A 330 -18.59 7.80 30.06
CA PHE A 330 -18.04 6.49 30.37
C PHE A 330 -16.53 6.63 30.59
N SER A 331 -16.10 6.50 31.84
CA SER A 331 -14.71 6.78 32.23
C SER A 331 -13.86 5.54 32.46
N LYS A 332 -14.45 4.38 32.79
CA LYS A 332 -13.68 3.19 33.19
C LYS A 332 -12.98 2.53 32.01
N ILE A 333 -13.73 2.19 30.95
CA ILE A 333 -13.14 1.62 29.72
C ILE A 333 -12.19 2.63 29.07
N LEU A 334 -12.62 3.89 28.96
CA LEU A 334 -11.81 4.99 28.42
C LEU A 334 -10.45 5.09 29.12
N GLY A 335 -10.44 5.11 30.46
CA GLY A 335 -9.22 5.21 31.25
C GLY A 335 -8.33 3.97 31.20
N ALA A 336 -8.90 2.79 30.95
CA ALA A 336 -8.14 1.54 30.90
C ALA A 336 -7.54 1.23 29.53
N PHE A 337 -8.23 1.57 28.42
CA PHE A 337 -7.94 1.06 27.08
C PHE A 337 -7.52 2.12 26.06
N SER A 338 -7.42 3.40 26.42
CA SER A 338 -6.88 4.40 25.48
C SER A 338 -5.36 4.23 25.30
N GLY A 339 -4.94 3.95 24.07
CA GLY A 339 -3.54 3.91 23.67
C GLY A 339 -2.97 5.31 23.39
N ASP A 340 -1.78 5.33 22.79
CA ASP A 340 -1.11 6.56 22.38
C ASP A 340 -1.37 6.88 20.90
N ASN A 341 -1.46 8.18 20.57
CA ASN A 341 -1.55 8.71 19.20
C ASN A 341 -2.69 8.04 18.40
N THR A 342 -2.34 7.26 17.37
CA THR A 342 -3.29 6.57 16.49
C THR A 342 -4.11 5.47 17.17
N ASN A 343 -3.73 5.02 18.37
CA ASN A 343 -4.45 4.00 19.13
C ASN A 343 -5.29 4.61 20.28
N GLN A 344 -5.58 5.92 20.23
CA GLN A 344 -6.55 6.54 21.13
C GLN A 344 -7.94 5.92 20.92
N ILE A 345 -8.69 5.76 22.01
CA ILE A 345 -10.01 5.16 21.95
C ILE A 345 -11.03 6.09 21.31
N VAL A 346 -11.78 5.59 20.34
CA VAL A 346 -12.90 6.29 19.71
C VAL A 346 -14.15 6.08 20.55
N GLN A 347 -14.87 7.14 20.89
CA GLN A 347 -16.13 7.07 21.62
C GLN A 347 -17.31 7.28 20.66
N VAL A 348 -18.31 6.39 20.70
CA VAL A 348 -19.45 6.39 19.80
C VAL A 348 -20.76 6.28 20.58
N ASN A 349 -21.69 7.20 20.34
CA ASN A 349 -23.09 7.01 20.72
C ASN A 349 -23.78 6.34 19.54
N TYR A 350 -24.17 5.08 19.70
CA TYR A 350 -24.74 4.32 18.60
C TYR A 350 -26.07 4.92 18.14
N SER A 351 -26.18 5.17 16.83
CA SER A 351 -27.42 5.61 16.18
C SER A 351 -27.98 4.52 15.28
N ASN A 352 -27.17 4.04 14.34
CA ASN A 352 -27.49 2.96 13.42
C ASN A 352 -26.19 2.38 12.85
N VAL A 353 -26.26 1.20 12.23
CA VAL A 353 -25.08 0.51 11.70
C VAL A 353 -24.40 1.25 10.55
N THR A 354 -25.13 1.92 9.66
CA THR A 354 -24.53 2.65 8.53
C THR A 354 -23.65 3.79 9.03
N ASP A 355 -24.16 4.59 9.97
CA ASP A 355 -23.42 5.67 10.62
C ASP A 355 -22.17 5.15 11.34
N LEU A 356 -22.29 4.06 12.09
CA LEU A 356 -21.16 3.42 12.77
C LEU A 356 -20.03 3.05 11.79
N TYR A 357 -20.35 2.46 10.64
CA TYR A 357 -19.34 2.06 9.67
C TYR A 357 -18.77 3.23 8.88
N GLU A 358 -19.62 4.11 8.34
CA GLU A 358 -19.17 5.17 7.43
C GLU A 358 -18.44 6.30 8.17
N ASN A 359 -18.94 6.69 9.35
CA ASN A 359 -18.43 7.88 10.06
C ASN A 359 -17.40 7.54 11.14
N TYR A 360 -17.35 6.29 11.61
CA TYR A 360 -16.41 5.85 12.64
C TYR A 360 -15.49 4.75 12.13
N LEU A 361 -15.97 3.51 11.96
CA LEU A 361 -15.09 2.34 11.75
C LEU A 361 -14.28 2.38 10.43
N PHE A 362 -14.81 2.99 9.37
CA PHE A 362 -14.10 3.20 8.11
C PHE A 362 -13.70 4.64 7.84
N ASN A 363 -13.92 5.52 8.82
CA ASN A 363 -13.37 6.84 8.77
C ASN A 363 -11.98 6.82 9.40
N ALA A 364 -10.96 6.68 8.56
CA ALA A 364 -9.58 6.61 9.02
C ALA A 364 -9.15 7.85 9.84
N ASN A 365 -9.70 9.04 9.56
CA ASN A 365 -9.41 10.24 10.34
C ASN A 365 -9.85 10.09 11.80
N VAL A 366 -10.93 9.34 12.04
CA VAL A 366 -11.45 9.02 13.37
C VAL A 366 -10.70 7.82 13.96
N MET A 367 -10.62 6.69 13.25
CA MET A 367 -9.99 5.46 13.77
C MET A 367 -8.51 5.62 14.12
N CYS A 368 -7.77 6.38 13.31
CA CYS A 368 -6.36 6.67 13.55
C CYS A 368 -6.15 8.01 14.27
N SER A 369 -7.21 8.64 14.81
CA SER A 369 -7.14 9.87 15.60
C SER A 369 -6.29 10.98 14.96
N ILE A 370 -6.38 11.14 13.64
CA ILE A 370 -5.45 11.99 12.88
C ILE A 370 -5.53 13.46 13.34
N SER A 371 -6.73 13.90 13.73
CA SER A 371 -6.97 15.25 14.24
C SER A 371 -6.23 15.57 15.54
N SER A 372 -5.76 14.58 16.30
CA SER A 372 -5.03 14.80 17.56
C SER A 372 -3.51 14.95 17.39
N LEU A 373 -2.98 14.78 16.17
CA LEU A 373 -1.53 14.69 15.93
C LEU A 373 -0.81 16.05 15.71
N HIS A 374 -1.54 17.17 15.68
CA HIS A 374 -1.02 18.56 15.75
C HIS A 374 0.31 18.87 15.01
N TYR A 375 0.38 18.67 13.69
CA TYR A 375 1.58 18.97 12.87
C TYR A 375 1.70 20.44 12.41
N ASN A 376 0.76 21.32 12.75
CA ASN A 376 0.79 22.70 12.28
C ASN A 376 2.06 23.43 12.75
N GLY A 377 2.77 24.09 11.83
CA GLY A 377 4.01 24.81 12.08
C GLY A 377 5.28 23.96 12.05
N THR A 378 5.19 22.65 11.80
CA THR A 378 6.37 21.79 11.66
C THR A 378 6.83 21.68 10.20
N ASP A 379 8.07 21.28 9.98
CA ASP A 379 8.65 20.95 8.67
C ASP A 379 8.74 19.44 8.45
N SER A 380 8.08 18.65 9.29
CA SER A 380 8.11 17.19 9.23
C SER A 380 6.76 16.57 9.55
N PHE A 381 6.50 15.43 8.92
CA PHE A 381 5.29 14.64 9.08
C PHE A 381 5.67 13.16 9.08
N THR A 382 5.39 12.49 10.19
CA THR A 382 5.52 11.04 10.30
C THR A 382 4.17 10.47 10.67
N PHE A 383 3.64 9.57 9.85
CA PHE A 383 2.36 8.94 10.12
C PHE A 383 2.35 7.45 9.77
N PRO A 384 1.90 6.58 10.70
CA PRO A 384 1.61 6.88 12.11
C PRO A 384 2.87 7.29 12.88
N ILE A 385 2.70 7.96 14.02
CA ILE A 385 3.82 8.27 14.93
C ILE A 385 4.37 6.96 15.50
N GLN A 386 5.60 6.63 15.12
CA GLN A 386 6.27 5.41 15.53
C GLN A 386 6.76 5.49 16.99
N PRO A 387 6.79 4.37 17.74
CA PRO A 387 7.36 4.35 19.09
C PRO A 387 8.86 4.62 19.04
N SER A 388 9.38 5.40 20.01
CA SER A 388 10.78 5.84 20.02
C SER A 388 11.79 4.71 20.24
N THR A 389 11.40 3.59 20.86
CA THR A 389 12.28 2.44 21.11
C THR A 389 11.53 1.12 21.10
N GLY A 390 12.05 0.12 20.37
CA GLY A 390 11.84 -1.32 20.60
C GLY A 390 10.41 -1.87 20.49
N GLY A 391 9.43 -1.03 20.16
CA GLY A 391 8.03 -1.43 19.97
C GLY A 391 7.75 -1.94 18.56
N VAL A 392 6.60 -2.60 18.41
CA VAL A 392 6.03 -2.93 17.10
C VAL A 392 5.76 -1.62 16.35
N LYS A 393 6.17 -1.53 15.07
CA LYS A 393 5.84 -0.37 14.24
C LYS A 393 4.31 -0.28 14.12
N LYS A 394 3.77 0.90 14.38
CA LYS A 394 2.34 1.18 14.16
C LYS A 394 2.08 1.26 12.66
N ASN A 395 0.87 0.93 12.25
CA ASN A 395 0.42 0.99 10.86
C ASN A 395 -0.61 2.11 10.65
N TYR A 396 -0.76 2.55 9.41
CA TYR A 396 -1.89 3.40 9.05
C TYR A 396 -3.22 2.62 9.05
N CYS A 397 -4.33 3.35 8.96
CA CYS A 397 -5.66 2.76 8.84
C CYS A 397 -6.03 2.50 7.37
N ASN A 398 -6.92 1.54 7.13
CA ASN A 398 -7.58 1.38 5.83
C ASN A 398 -8.46 2.61 5.53
N TYR A 399 -8.77 2.85 4.26
CA TYR A 399 -9.65 3.92 3.77
C TYR A 399 -9.17 5.34 4.11
N MET A 400 -7.87 5.55 4.24
CA MET A 400 -7.35 6.89 4.43
C MET A 400 -7.58 7.75 3.20
N ASN A 401 -8.04 8.97 3.47
CA ASN A 401 -7.99 10.09 2.56
C ASN A 401 -7.63 11.32 3.39
N TYR A 402 -6.33 11.49 3.60
CA TYR A 402 -5.79 12.56 4.44
C TYR A 402 -4.94 13.50 3.59
N THR A 403 -5.22 14.80 3.68
CA THR A 403 -4.48 15.84 2.98
C THR A 403 -3.71 16.68 3.99
N LEU A 404 -2.41 16.78 3.76
CA LEU A 404 -1.49 17.65 4.48
C LEU A 404 -1.07 18.79 3.55
N ARG A 405 -1.21 20.04 3.99
CA ARG A 405 -0.73 21.19 3.23
C ARG A 405 0.57 21.71 3.82
N CYS A 406 1.59 21.91 2.98
CA CYS A 406 2.83 22.59 3.36
C CYS A 406 2.95 23.87 2.55
N ALA A 407 3.00 25.03 3.22
CA ALA A 407 2.96 26.34 2.59
C ALA A 407 4.26 27.14 2.83
N ALA A 408 4.69 27.85 1.78
CA ALA A 408 5.78 28.81 1.82
C ALA A 408 5.22 30.24 1.93
N SER A 409 6.02 31.18 2.43
CA SER A 409 5.63 32.59 2.56
C SER A 409 5.52 33.33 1.20
N SER A 410 6.19 32.81 0.18
CA SER A 410 6.17 33.29 -1.20
C SER A 410 6.46 32.12 -2.14
N PRO A 411 6.11 32.21 -3.44
CA PRO A 411 6.48 31.18 -4.41
C PRO A 411 7.96 30.83 -4.33
N SER A 412 8.26 29.56 -4.08
CA SER A 412 9.62 29.04 -3.92
C SER A 412 9.68 27.58 -4.38
N ASN A 413 10.88 27.00 -4.37
CA ASN A 413 11.02 25.56 -4.52
C ASN A 413 10.72 24.90 -3.18
N ILE A 414 9.79 23.93 -3.20
CA ILE A 414 9.50 23.08 -2.04
C ILE A 414 10.10 21.70 -2.33
N THR A 415 11.00 21.25 -1.45
CA THR A 415 11.55 19.89 -1.53
C THR A 415 10.83 18.99 -0.53
N LEU A 416 10.29 17.89 -1.04
CA LEU A 416 9.75 16.78 -0.27
C LEU A 416 10.83 15.71 -0.14
N LYS A 417 11.36 15.50 1.07
CA LYS A 417 12.27 14.40 1.36
C LYS A 417 11.54 13.35 2.18
N ILE A 418 11.33 12.17 1.62
CA ILE A 418 10.73 11.04 2.31
C ILE A 418 11.86 10.12 2.80
N ASN A 419 12.09 10.10 4.11
CA ASN A 419 13.15 9.29 4.72
C ASN A 419 12.84 7.80 4.56
N GLU A 420 11.61 7.40 4.89
CA GLU A 420 11.07 6.08 4.64
C GLU A 420 9.58 6.15 4.33
N TYR A 421 9.10 5.22 3.50
CA TYR A 421 7.69 4.91 3.39
C TYR A 421 7.44 3.43 3.12
N ASP A 422 6.31 2.93 3.61
CA ASP A 422 5.84 1.57 3.44
C ASP A 422 4.34 1.62 3.16
N LEU A 423 3.96 1.44 1.89
CA LEU A 423 2.61 1.56 1.35
C LEU A 423 2.29 0.31 0.52
N GLU A 424 1.05 -0.20 0.55
CA GLU A 424 0.68 -1.32 -0.32
C GLU A 424 0.89 -0.94 -1.80
N ALA A 425 1.76 -1.67 -2.49
CA ALA A 425 2.06 -1.41 -3.88
C ALA A 425 0.78 -1.48 -4.75
N ASN A 426 0.48 -0.39 -5.45
CA ASN A 426 -0.70 -0.22 -6.30
C ASN A 426 -2.06 -0.17 -5.56
N GLY A 427 -2.07 -0.33 -4.23
CA GLY A 427 -3.24 -0.13 -3.39
C GLY A 427 -3.25 1.26 -2.78
N ASP A 428 -2.07 1.68 -2.31
CA ASP A 428 -1.90 2.85 -1.46
C ASP A 428 -0.90 3.82 -2.06
N PHE A 429 -1.18 5.11 -1.90
CA PHE A 429 -0.47 6.18 -2.59
C PHE A 429 -0.26 7.40 -1.69
N LEU A 430 0.92 8.00 -1.84
CA LEU A 430 1.15 9.40 -1.47
C LEU A 430 1.20 10.22 -2.75
N LYS A 431 0.24 11.12 -2.94
CA LYS A 431 0.17 12.00 -4.12
C LYS A 431 0.52 13.43 -3.71
N VAL A 432 1.36 14.09 -4.50
CA VAL A 432 1.77 15.47 -4.26
C VAL A 432 1.20 16.35 -5.35
N TYR A 433 0.48 17.39 -4.95
CA TYR A 433 -0.07 18.41 -5.84
C TYR A 433 0.61 19.75 -5.56
N ASN A 434 0.82 20.55 -6.60
CA ASN A 434 1.25 21.93 -6.44
C ASN A 434 0.05 22.87 -6.21
N ASP A 435 0.32 24.17 -6.08
CA ASP A 435 -0.69 25.21 -5.86
C ASP A 435 -1.62 25.47 -7.06
N GLN A 436 -1.37 24.86 -8.21
CA GLN A 436 -2.31 24.80 -9.35
C GLN A 436 -3.17 23.53 -9.37
N GLY A 437 -3.03 22.64 -8.38
CA GLY A 437 -3.76 21.36 -8.32
C GLY A 437 -3.22 20.31 -9.30
N ALA A 438 -2.03 20.49 -9.87
CA ALA A 438 -1.40 19.52 -10.76
C ALA A 438 -0.55 18.52 -9.96
N ILE A 439 -0.70 17.23 -10.26
CA ILE A 439 0.11 16.16 -9.66
C ILE A 439 1.58 16.35 -10.08
N GLN A 440 2.47 16.41 -9.09
CA GLN A 440 3.91 16.52 -9.26
C GLN A 440 4.62 15.18 -9.01
N ALA A 441 4.13 14.40 -8.04
CA ALA A 441 4.69 13.09 -7.72
C ALA A 441 3.62 12.13 -7.16
N ILE A 442 3.90 10.84 -7.33
CA ILE A 442 3.11 9.74 -6.78
C ILE A 442 4.09 8.70 -6.21
N PHE A 443 4.02 8.47 -4.91
CA PHE A 443 4.81 7.45 -4.21
C PHE A 443 3.91 6.27 -3.82
N THR A 444 4.42 5.06 -4.03
CA THR A 444 3.79 3.79 -3.65
C THR A 444 4.87 2.73 -3.50
N GLY A 445 4.55 1.60 -2.85
CA GLY A 445 5.47 0.50 -2.63
C GLY A 445 5.95 0.37 -1.18
N THR A 446 6.51 -0.80 -0.88
CA THR A 446 6.86 -1.22 0.48
C THR A 446 8.33 -0.99 0.81
N LEU A 447 8.63 -0.58 2.05
CA LEU A 447 9.99 -0.40 2.60
C LEU A 447 10.92 0.47 1.75
N VAL A 448 10.39 1.52 1.14
CA VAL A 448 11.17 2.45 0.32
C VAL A 448 11.81 3.50 1.20
N THR A 449 13.06 3.89 0.90
CA THR A 449 13.79 4.90 1.69
C THR A 449 14.41 5.97 0.81
N ASN A 450 14.71 7.14 1.41
CA ASN A 450 15.47 8.24 0.82
C ASN A 450 14.94 8.72 -0.54
N SER A 451 13.63 8.96 -0.63
CA SER A 451 13.02 9.57 -1.82
C SER A 451 13.06 11.09 -1.72
N GLU A 452 13.30 11.76 -2.83
CA GLU A 452 13.30 13.21 -2.89
C GLU A 452 12.58 13.70 -4.15
N GLU A 453 11.71 14.70 -3.98
CA GLU A 453 11.03 15.39 -5.08
C GLU A 453 11.13 16.90 -4.87
N VAL A 454 11.38 17.64 -5.94
CA VAL A 454 11.50 19.11 -5.90
C VAL A 454 10.41 19.74 -6.74
N ILE A 455 9.46 20.39 -6.07
CA ILE A 455 8.34 21.07 -6.70
C ILE A 455 8.74 22.53 -6.88
N ASN A 456 8.95 22.93 -8.13
CA ASN A 456 9.51 24.24 -8.45
C ASN A 456 8.45 25.34 -8.43
N ASN A 457 8.82 26.49 -7.88
CA ASN A 457 8.06 27.75 -7.94
C ASN A 457 6.56 27.61 -7.60
N THR A 458 6.27 27.09 -6.41
CA THR A 458 4.92 26.91 -5.87
C THR A 458 4.76 27.64 -4.54
N THR A 459 3.56 28.08 -4.20
CA THR A 459 3.24 28.68 -2.89
C THR A 459 2.93 27.65 -1.82
N PHE A 460 2.38 26.50 -2.21
CA PHE A 460 2.15 25.37 -1.32
C PHE A 460 2.19 24.05 -2.09
N ILE A 461 2.29 22.96 -1.35
CA ILE A 461 1.99 21.63 -1.86
C ILE A 461 0.92 20.98 -0.99
N ASP A 462 0.05 20.19 -1.62
CA ASP A 462 -0.86 19.28 -0.94
C ASP A 462 -0.31 17.86 -1.09
N VAL A 463 -0.03 17.22 0.04
CA VAL A 463 0.39 15.83 0.14
C VAL A 463 -0.82 15.01 0.58
N VAL A 464 -1.31 14.15 -0.29
CA VAL A 464 -2.52 13.35 -0.08
C VAL A 464 -2.14 11.88 0.10
N MET A 465 -2.39 11.35 1.29
CA MET A 465 -2.28 9.92 1.60
C MET A 465 -3.61 9.23 1.34
N LEU A 466 -3.60 8.28 0.41
CA LEU A 466 -4.74 7.47 0.01
C LEU A 466 -4.43 6.00 0.32
N THR A 467 -5.28 5.34 1.11
CA THR A 467 -5.16 3.90 1.37
C THR A 467 -6.44 3.16 1.04
N ASN A 468 -6.31 1.95 0.51
CA ASN A 468 -7.42 1.09 0.14
C ASN A 468 -8.04 0.39 1.37
N ASN A 469 -8.79 -0.67 1.12
CA ASN A 469 -9.53 -1.44 2.10
C ASN A 469 -8.81 -2.71 2.59
N HIS A 470 -7.56 -2.93 2.15
CA HIS A 470 -6.82 -4.16 2.35
C HIS A 470 -5.38 -3.85 2.76
N LYS A 471 -4.92 -4.60 3.75
CA LYS A 471 -3.61 -4.47 4.33
C LYS A 471 -3.22 -3.09 4.90
N VAL A 472 -2.46 -3.12 5.97
CA VAL A 472 -1.92 -1.91 6.60
C VAL A 472 -0.42 -2.03 6.80
N TYR A 473 0.28 -0.90 6.66
CA TYR A 473 1.74 -0.81 6.71
C TYR A 473 2.21 0.38 7.56
N PRO A 474 3.50 0.45 7.93
CA PRO A 474 4.07 1.51 8.77
C PRO A 474 4.02 2.96 8.24
N GLY A 475 3.49 3.20 7.04
CA GLY A 475 3.17 4.54 6.57
C GLY A 475 4.36 5.34 6.07
N VAL A 476 4.49 6.61 6.46
CA VAL A 476 5.43 7.57 5.85
C VAL A 476 6.20 8.37 6.90
N ASP A 477 7.45 8.70 6.59
CA ASP A 477 8.26 9.69 7.30
C ASP A 477 8.80 10.74 6.33
N ILE A 478 8.29 11.96 6.45
CA ILE A 478 8.47 13.06 5.49
C ILE A 478 9.11 14.25 6.18
N LYS A 479 10.08 14.86 5.50
CA LYS A 479 10.63 16.18 5.79
C LYS A 479 10.40 17.12 4.61
N PHE A 480 9.91 18.31 4.92
CA PHE A 480 9.72 19.40 3.99
C PHE A 480 10.87 20.40 4.10
N VAL A 481 11.30 20.95 2.96
CA VAL A 481 12.26 22.06 2.92
C VAL A 481 11.65 23.17 2.09
N GLY A 482 11.68 24.39 2.63
CA GLY A 482 11.13 25.58 1.97
C GLY A 482 9.67 25.91 2.32
N CYS A 483 9.01 25.09 3.13
CA CYS A 483 7.65 25.31 3.63
C CYS A 483 7.45 24.74 5.04
N THR A 484 6.34 25.10 5.68
CA THR A 484 5.87 24.48 6.93
C THR A 484 4.43 23.98 6.75
N ILE A 485 4.05 22.97 7.51
CA ILE A 485 2.70 22.43 7.54
C ILE A 485 1.74 23.47 8.10
N VAL A 486 0.55 23.62 7.50
CA VAL A 486 -0.49 24.61 7.88
C VAL A 486 -1.88 24.00 8.03
#